data_AF-A0A959H0T8-F1
#
_entry.id   AF-A0A959H0T8-F1
#
_cell.length_a   1.000
_cell.length_b   1.000
_cell.length_c   1.000
_cell.angle_alpha   90.00
_cell.angle_beta   90.00
_cell.angle_gamma   90.00
#
_symmetry.space_group_name_H-M   'P 1'
#
loop_
_entity.id
_entity.type
_entity.pdbx_description
1 polymer ?
#
loop_
_entity_poly.entity_id
_entity_poly.type
_entity_poly.pdbx_seq_one_letter_code
_entity_poly.pdbx_strand_id
1 'polypeptide(L)' 'MKNILSAFVLVFLFGSPIWAQIQNKGAFINITPGSSVIALDGVVNTDGGTLTVEGTLRTPGDLTNTTGATLQGDGQYFI' A
#
# COMPACT_ATOMS: atom_id res chain seq x y z
N MET A 1 -45.46 -20.47 11.08
CA MET A 1 -45.33 -19.94 9.71
C MET A 1 -45.40 -18.42 9.78
N LYS A 2 -44.51 -17.76 9.03
CA LYS A 2 -44.41 -16.32 8.76
C LYS A 2 -43.60 -15.51 9.78
N ASN A 3 -42.48 -14.98 9.26
CA ASN A 3 -41.76 -13.76 9.69
C ASN A 3 -40.52 -13.94 10.57
N ILE A 4 -39.46 -14.59 10.06
CA ILE A 4 -38.07 -14.16 10.34
C ILE A 4 -37.24 -14.40 9.06
N LEU A 5 -37.64 -13.72 7.99
CA LEU A 5 -36.74 -13.40 6.89
C LEU A 5 -36.18 -12.01 7.22
N SER A 6 -34.89 -11.80 6.96
CA SER A 6 -34.18 -10.52 6.99
C SER A 6 -33.54 -10.13 8.33
N ALA A 7 -32.33 -10.64 8.61
CA ALA A 7 -31.27 -9.85 9.27
C ALA A 7 -29.95 -10.64 9.46
N PHE A 8 -29.47 -11.42 8.49
CA PHE A 8 -28.11 -12.00 8.61
C PHE A 8 -27.33 -12.05 7.29
N VAL A 9 -27.51 -11.00 6.47
CA VAL A 9 -26.52 -10.64 5.45
C VAL A 9 -25.89 -9.31 5.88
N LEU A 10 -25.07 -9.37 6.92
CA LEU A 10 -24.10 -8.33 7.25
C LEU A 10 -22.72 -8.81 6.79
N VAL A 11 -22.65 -9.23 5.53
CA VAL A 11 -21.40 -9.41 4.78
C VAL A 11 -21.35 -8.19 3.85
N PHE A 12 -20.20 -7.52 3.77
CA PHE A 12 -19.85 -6.44 2.82
C PHE A 12 -19.65 -4.98 3.29
N LEU A 13 -19.32 -4.68 4.56
CA LEU A 13 -18.91 -3.29 4.89
C LEU A 13 -17.70 -3.13 5.81
N PHE A 14 -16.96 -4.21 6.10
CA PHE A 14 -15.61 -4.06 6.62
C PHE A 14 -14.67 -4.07 5.42
N GLY A 15 -14.24 -2.88 5.02
CA GLY A 15 -13.29 -2.68 3.94
C GLY A 15 -12.14 -3.68 4.07
N SER A 16 -11.77 -4.27 2.93
CA SER A 16 -10.59 -5.10 2.82
C SER A 16 -9.46 -4.43 3.61
N PRO A 17 -8.84 -5.08 4.60
CA PRO A 17 -7.54 -4.60 5.05
C PRO A 17 -6.68 -4.46 3.80
N ILE A 18 -6.21 -3.26 3.52
CA ILE A 18 -5.36 -2.98 2.36
C ILE A 18 -4.07 -3.78 2.62
N TRP A 19 -3.99 -5.00 2.07
CA TRP A 19 -2.89 -5.92 2.29
C TRP A 19 -1.71 -5.45 1.45
N ALA A 20 -1.01 -4.41 1.90
CA ALA A 20 0.21 -3.99 1.25
C ALA A 20 1.28 -5.08 1.38
N GLN A 21 1.88 -5.48 0.25
CA GLN A 21 2.99 -6.43 0.22
C GLN A 21 4.26 -5.80 0.81
N ILE A 22 4.53 -4.54 0.46
CA ILE A 22 5.64 -3.78 1.03
C ILE A 22 5.09 -2.88 2.12
N GLN A 23 5.58 -3.07 3.35
CA GLN A 23 5.24 -2.24 4.50
C GLN A 23 6.50 -1.65 5.10
N ASN A 24 6.75 -0.37 4.82
CA ASN A 24 7.79 0.40 5.49
C ASN A 24 7.20 1.13 6.70
N LYS A 25 7.63 0.76 7.91
CA LYS A 25 7.14 1.30 9.18
C LYS A 25 8.30 1.90 9.97
N GLY A 26 8.77 3.07 9.55
CA GLY A 26 9.88 3.78 10.19
C GLY A 26 11.29 3.44 9.68
N ALA A 27 11.44 2.65 8.62
CA ALA A 27 12.76 2.37 8.03
C ALA A 27 13.08 3.27 6.84
N PHE A 28 14.32 3.22 6.37
CA PHE A 28 14.79 3.87 5.14
C PHE A 28 14.90 2.82 4.02
N ILE A 29 14.12 2.98 2.97
CA ILE A 29 14.16 2.16 1.75
C ILE A 29 14.59 3.08 0.60
N ASN A 30 15.60 2.66 -0.16
CA ASN A 30 16.06 3.36 -1.35
C ASN A 30 16.02 2.42 -2.56
N ILE A 31 15.21 2.74 -3.56
CA ILE A 31 15.19 2.08 -4.86
C ILE A 31 16.15 2.85 -5.77
N THR A 32 17.34 2.31 -5.95
CA THR A 32 18.44 2.97 -6.66
C THR A 32 18.22 3.09 -8.18
N PRO A 33 18.89 4.05 -8.86
CA PRO A 33 18.80 4.18 -10.31
C PRO A 33 19.10 2.87 -11.05
N GLY A 34 18.35 2.59 -12.11
CA GLY A 34 18.49 1.37 -12.91
C GLY A 34 17.96 0.08 -12.25
N SER A 35 17.48 0.16 -11.01
CA SER A 35 16.82 -0.96 -10.31
C SER A 35 15.30 -0.91 -10.48
N SER A 36 14.66 -2.08 -10.46
CA SER A 36 13.20 -2.19 -10.52
C SER A 36 12.68 -3.05 -9.37
N VAL A 37 11.74 -2.51 -8.60
CA VAL A 37 11.00 -3.22 -7.56
C VAL A 37 9.56 -3.37 -8.03
N ILE A 38 9.08 -4.61 -8.02
CA ILE A 38 7.70 -4.95 -8.37
C ILE A 38 7.03 -5.48 -7.11
N ALA A 39 6.10 -4.71 -6.56
CA ALA A 39 5.13 -5.22 -5.62
C ALA A 39 3.92 -5.76 -6.40
N LEU A 40 3.42 -6.94 -6.04
CA LEU A 40 2.23 -7.55 -6.64
C LEU A 40 0.93 -7.12 -5.93
N ASP A 41 1.08 -6.38 -4.83
CA ASP A 41 0.00 -5.73 -4.08
C ASP A 41 0.49 -4.34 -3.63
N GLY A 42 -0.29 -3.64 -2.81
CA GLY A 42 -0.01 -2.26 -2.38
C GLY A 42 1.35 -2.08 -1.68
N VAL A 43 1.76 -0.82 -1.61
CA VAL A 43 2.98 -0.38 -0.94
C VAL A 43 2.58 0.67 0.10
N VAL A 44 2.93 0.43 1.36
CA VAL A 44 2.60 1.34 2.47
C VAL A 44 3.88 1.84 3.11
N ASN A 45 4.03 3.15 3.23
CA ASN A 45 5.09 3.84 3.95
C ASN A 45 4.48 4.67 5.08
N THR A 46 4.85 4.37 6.32
CA THR A 46 4.22 4.86 7.55
C THR A 46 5.23 5.03 8.68
N ASP A 47 4.78 5.57 9.81
CA ASP A 47 5.52 5.63 11.08
C ASP A 47 6.90 6.28 10.98
N GLY A 48 7.00 7.38 10.21
CA GLY A 48 8.27 8.08 9.98
C GLY A 48 9.20 7.42 8.96
N GLY A 49 8.73 6.39 8.24
CA GLY A 49 9.51 5.70 7.22
C GLY A 49 9.87 6.61 6.04
N THR A 50 11.03 6.39 5.44
CA THR A 50 11.44 7.08 4.21
C THR A 50 11.53 6.09 3.07
N LEU A 51 10.78 6.32 2.00
CA LEU A 51 10.88 5.61 0.74
C LEU A 51 11.40 6.57 -0.32
N THR A 52 12.64 6.35 -0.77
CA THR A 52 13.24 7.09 -1.89
C THR A 52 13.20 6.21 -3.14
N VAL A 53 12.66 6.74 -4.24
CA VAL A 53 12.57 6.03 -5.52
C VAL A 53 13.31 6.82 -6.60
N GLU A 54 14.52 6.38 -6.93
CA GLU A 54 15.32 6.89 -8.05
C GLU A 54 15.38 5.89 -9.23
N GLY A 55 14.99 4.64 -8.98
CA GLY A 55 14.78 3.59 -9.98
C GLY A 55 13.32 3.50 -10.41
N THR A 56 12.80 2.27 -10.46
CA THR A 56 11.40 2.00 -10.80
C THR A 56 10.66 1.29 -9.67
N LEU A 57 9.50 1.81 -9.28
CA LEU A 57 8.54 1.12 -8.43
C LEU A 57 7.28 0.80 -9.24
N ARG A 58 6.92 -0.48 -9.31
CA ARG A 58 5.68 -0.94 -9.90
C ARG A 58 4.82 -1.65 -8.87
N THR A 59 3.55 -1.28 -8.79
CA THR A 59 2.54 -1.98 -7.99
C THR A 59 1.19 -1.92 -8.70
N PRO A 60 0.36 -2.98 -8.68
CA PRO A 60 -1.03 -2.90 -9.13
C PRO A 60 -1.99 -2.44 -8.02
N GLY A 61 -1.49 -2.25 -6.79
CA GLY A 61 -2.25 -1.80 -5.64
C GLY A 61 -1.85 -0.38 -5.23
N ASP A 62 -2.50 0.15 -4.19
CA ASP A 62 -2.27 1.53 -3.77
C ASP A 62 -0.85 1.74 -3.23
N LEU A 63 -0.23 2.87 -3.60
CA LEU A 63 0.93 3.43 -2.91
C LEU A 63 0.44 4.43 -1.86
N THR A 64 0.51 4.04 -0.59
CA THR A 64 0.10 4.86 0.54
C THR A 64 1.32 5.39 1.28
N ASN A 65 1.41 6.71 1.46
CA ASN A 65 2.43 7.35 2.30
C ASN A 65 1.74 8.24 3.34
N THR A 66 1.78 7.86 4.63
CA THR A 66 1.05 8.55 5.70
C THR A 66 1.87 8.65 7.00
N THR A 67 1.38 9.44 7.96
CA THR A 67 1.94 9.57 9.33
C THR A 67 3.46 9.83 9.37
N GLY A 68 3.88 11.08 9.11
CA GLY A 68 5.27 11.50 9.25
C GLY A 68 6.27 10.81 8.31
N ALA A 69 5.79 9.95 7.41
CA ALA A 69 6.60 9.24 6.44
C ALA A 69 6.93 10.12 5.23
N THR A 70 8.09 9.90 4.64
CA THR A 70 8.59 10.63 3.47
C THR A 70 8.60 9.72 2.24
N LEU A 71 7.93 10.15 1.17
CA LEU A 71 8.07 9.57 -0.17
C LEU A 71 8.72 10.63 -1.06
N GLN A 72 9.86 10.29 -1.67
CA GLN A 72 10.64 11.24 -2.48
C GLN A 72 11.41 10.52 -3.61
N GLY A 73 11.98 11.31 -4.51
CA GLY A 73 12.84 10.85 -5.62
C GLY A 73 12.22 11.07 -7.00
N ASP A 74 13.07 11.10 -8.01
CA ASP A 74 12.71 11.43 -9.41
C ASP A 74 12.56 10.18 -10.30
N GLY A 75 12.45 9.00 -9.67
CA GLY A 75 12.26 7.72 -10.33
C GLY A 75 10.88 7.53 -10.95
N GLN A 76 10.65 6.34 -11.49
CA GLN A 76 9.43 5.99 -12.21
C GLN A 76 8.46 5.21 -11.33
N TYR A 77 7.19 5.62 -11.34
CA TYR A 77 6.10 4.97 -10.64
C TYR A 77 5.09 4.41 -11.64
N PHE A 78 4.75 3.13 -11.49
CA PHE A 78 3.68 2.47 -12.22
C PHE A 78 2.71 1.90 -11.19
N ILE A 79 1.63 2.65 -10.91
CA ILE A 79 0.60 2.34 -9.92
C ILE A 79 -0.70 2.07 -10.67
#